data_AF-A0A2G7GFI9-F1
#
_entry.id   AF-A0A2G7GFI9-F1
#
_cell.length_a   1.000
_cell.length_b   1.000
_cell.length_c   1.000
_cell.angle_alpha   90.00
_cell.angle_beta   90.00
_cell.angle_gamma   90.00
#
_symmetry.space_group_name_H-M   'P 1'
#
loop_
_entity.id
_entity.type
_entity.pdbx_description
1 polymer ?
#
loop_
_entity_poly.entity_id
_entity_poly.type
_entity_poly.pdbx_seq_one_letter_code
_entity_poly.pdbx_strand_id
1 'polypeptide(L)' 'MNLEKAQAIKAHVDAIAALLYEEANQEELKTLAGIEKSVRDLALEHVMPHMGIFLSKQSQVQQLDESDR' A
#
# COMPACT_ATOMS: atom_id res chain seq x y z
N MET A 1 -0.78 13.39 -13.06
CA MET A 1 0.18 13.15 -11.96
C MET A 1 1.48 13.81 -12.35
N ASN A 2 2.08 14.64 -11.48
CA ASN A 2 3.35 15.31 -11.81
C ASN A 2 4.55 14.38 -11.52
N LEU A 3 5.71 14.74 -12.05
CA LEU A 3 6.93 13.94 -11.95
C LEU A 3 7.37 13.73 -10.48
N GLU A 4 7.31 14.81 -9.68
CA GLU A 4 7.69 14.77 -8.27
C GLU A 4 6.84 13.78 -7.47
N LYS A 5 5.51 13.81 -7.66
CA LYS A 5 4.60 12.85 -7.02
C LYS A 5 4.86 11.43 -7.47
N ALA A 6 5.22 11.21 -8.75
CA ALA A 6 5.59 9.89 -9.25
C ALA A 6 6.86 9.34 -8.62
N GLN A 7 7.88 10.18 -8.49
CA GLN A 7 9.15 9.80 -7.85
C GLN A 7 8.95 9.51 -6.36
N ALA A 8 8.15 10.32 -5.66
CA ALA A 8 7.83 10.09 -4.26
C ALA A 8 7.09 8.76 -4.06
N ILE A 9 6.05 8.50 -4.86
CA ILE A 9 5.31 7.23 -4.80
C ILE A 9 6.27 6.05 -5.05
N LYS A 10 7.12 6.14 -6.08
CA LYS A 10 8.09 5.08 -6.38
C LYS A 10 9.04 4.83 -5.20
N ALA A 11 9.62 5.89 -4.64
CA ALA A 11 10.55 5.77 -3.52
C ALA A 11 9.90 5.09 -2.29
N HIS A 12 8.65 5.44 -1.98
CA HIS A 12 7.92 4.80 -0.89
C HIS A 12 7.57 3.33 -1.18
N VAL A 13 7.15 3.03 -2.42
CA VAL A 13 6.84 1.65 -2.82
C VAL A 13 8.09 0.77 -2.81
N ASP A 14 9.22 1.28 -3.32
CA ASP A 14 10.51 0.54 -3.29
C ASP A 14 10.95 0.25 -1.85
N ALA A 15 10.80 1.22 -0.94
CA ALA A 15 11.12 1.03 0.47
C ALA A 15 10.23 -0.01 1.15
N ILE A 16 8.91 0.03 0.88
CA ILE A 16 7.96 -0.98 1.38
C ILE A 16 8.31 -2.36 0.81
N ALA A 17 8.61 -2.45 -0.48
CA ALA A 17 8.94 -3.72 -1.13
C ALA A 17 10.21 -4.35 -0.52
N ALA A 18 11.23 -3.55 -0.23
CA ALA A 18 12.46 -4.03 0.43
C ALA A 18 12.18 -4.58 1.83
N LEU A 19 11.33 -3.93 2.61
CA LEU A 19 10.94 -4.40 3.94
C LEU A 19 10.11 -5.69 3.87
N LEU A 20 9.11 -5.74 3.00
CA LEU A 20 8.19 -6.89 2.91
C LEU A 20 8.81 -8.12 2.21
N TYR A 21 9.89 -7.95 1.45
CA TYR A 21 10.63 -9.06 0.87
C TYR A 21 11.22 -10.00 1.95
N GLU A 22 11.60 -9.47 3.11
CA GLU A 22 12.13 -10.27 4.22
C GLU A 22 11.09 -11.23 4.82
N GLU A 23 9.80 -10.86 4.72
CA GLU A 23 8.66 -11.65 5.18
C GLU A 23 8.15 -12.64 4.11
N ALA A 24 8.62 -12.52 2.87
CA ALA A 24 8.15 -13.34 1.76
C ALA A 24 8.66 -14.79 1.85
N ASN A 25 7.77 -15.74 1.58
CA ASN A 25 8.16 -17.14 1.42
C ASN A 25 9.00 -17.33 0.15
N GLN A 26 10.29 -17.58 0.31
CA GLN A 26 11.27 -17.69 -0.77
C GLN A 26 10.94 -18.82 -1.78
N GLU A 27 10.19 -19.84 -1.36
CA GLU A 27 9.74 -20.91 -2.27
C GLU A 27 8.67 -20.41 -3.26
N GLU A 28 7.79 -19.50 -2.82
CA GLU A 28 6.76 -18.93 -3.69
C GLU A 28 7.37 -17.99 -4.75
N LEU A 29 8.50 -17.37 -4.45
CA LEU A 29 9.18 -16.44 -5.36
C LEU A 29 9.83 -17.13 -6.59
N LYS A 30 9.82 -18.46 -6.65
CA LYS A 30 10.39 -19.23 -7.78
C LYS A 30 9.49 -19.25 -9.02
N THR A 31 8.23 -18.84 -8.90
CA THR A 31 7.26 -18.89 -10.00
C THR A 31 6.49 -17.59 -10.09
N LEU A 32 6.01 -17.22 -11.28
CA LEU A 32 5.20 -16.01 -11.44
C LEU A 32 3.91 -16.05 -10.61
N ALA A 33 3.27 -17.22 -10.51
CA ALA A 33 2.06 -17.41 -9.72
C ALA A 33 2.34 -17.24 -8.22
N GLY A 34 3.46 -17.78 -7.72
CA GLY A 34 3.84 -17.59 -6.33
C GLY A 34 4.27 -16.16 -6.03
N ILE A 35 4.98 -15.47 -6.94
CA ILE A 35 5.28 -14.04 -6.81
C ILE A 35 3.99 -13.22 -6.70
N GLU A 36 3.02 -13.41 -7.59
CA GLU A 36 1.72 -12.70 -7.50
C GLU A 36 1.06 -12.94 -6.15
N LYS A 37 0.99 -14.21 -5.72
CA LYS A 37 0.39 -14.58 -4.46
C LYS A 37 1.08 -13.87 -3.29
N SER A 38 2.41 -13.96 -3.19
CA SER A 38 3.15 -13.33 -2.10
C SER A 38 2.97 -11.80 -2.11
N VAL A 39 3.00 -11.15 -3.29
CA VAL A 39 2.76 -9.70 -3.41
C VAL A 39 1.36 -9.33 -2.91
N ARG A 40 0.33 -10.08 -3.34
CA ARG A 40 -1.05 -9.83 -2.94
C ARG A 40 -1.24 -10.03 -1.44
N ASP A 41 -0.74 -11.12 -0.89
CA ASP A 41 -0.93 -11.46 0.52
C ASP A 41 -0.21 -10.44 1.43
N LEU A 42 1.05 -10.10 1.13
CA LEU A 42 1.82 -9.08 1.87
C LEU A 42 1.19 -7.68 1.76
N ALA A 43 0.67 -7.31 0.59
CA ALA A 43 -0.02 -6.04 0.42
C ALA A 43 -1.33 -5.98 1.21
N LEU A 44 -2.11 -7.07 1.20
CA LEU A 44 -3.36 -7.17 1.97
C LEU A 44 -3.13 -7.10 3.48
N GLU A 45 -2.03 -7.66 3.96
CA GLU A 45 -1.69 -7.66 5.39
C GLU A 45 -1.15 -6.30 5.86
N HIS A 46 -0.23 -5.69 5.11
CA HIS A 46 0.54 -4.55 5.62
C HIS A 46 0.18 -3.20 4.98
N VAL A 47 -0.24 -3.18 3.70
CA VAL A 47 -0.40 -1.92 2.94
C VAL A 47 -1.85 -1.48 2.87
N MET A 48 -2.74 -2.38 2.45
CA MET A 48 -4.15 -2.07 2.21
C MET A 48 -4.89 -1.57 3.45
N PRO A 49 -4.69 -2.12 4.66
CA PRO A 49 -5.36 -1.63 5.86
C PRO A 49 -4.98 -0.18 6.18
N HIS A 50 -3.70 0.16 6.05
CA HIS A 50 -3.23 1.53 6.30
C HIS A 50 -3.84 2.53 5.30
N MET A 51 -3.90 2.15 4.02
CA MET A 51 -4.56 2.95 2.99
C MET A 51 -6.06 3.13 3.29
N GLY A 52 -6.76 2.05 3.63
CA GLY A 52 -8.18 2.08 3.96
C GLY A 52 -8.49 2.96 5.17
N ILE A 53 -7.70 2.84 6.24
CA ILE A 53 -7.84 3.68 7.44
C ILE A 53 -7.58 5.15 7.11
N PHE A 54 -6.54 5.45 6.34
CA PHE A 54 -6.22 6.83 5.94
C PHE A 54 -7.39 7.46 5.18
N LEU A 55 -7.92 6.77 4.16
CA LEU A 55 -9.03 7.27 3.35
C LEU A 55 -10.32 7.40 4.16
N SER A 56 -10.60 6.45 5.06
CA SER A 56 -11.75 6.53 5.96
C SER A 56 -11.70 7.77 6.86
N LYS A 57 -10.51 8.10 7.41
CA LYS A 57 -10.31 9.33 8.18
C LYS A 57 -10.54 10.59 7.35
N GLN A 58 -10.05 10.63 6.11
CA GLN A 58 -10.29 11.78 5.21
C GLN A 58 -11.78 11.96 4.91
N SER A 59 -12.51 10.86 4.70
CA SER A 59 -13.96 10.90 4.48
C SER A 59 -14.73 11.44 5.69
N GLN A 60 -14.31 11.11 6.92
CA GLN A 60 -14.96 11.62 8.14
C GLN A 60 -14.73 13.12 8.33
N VAL A 61 -13.51 13.61 8.07
CA VAL A 61 -13.20 15.04 8.14
C VAL A 61 -14.09 15.83 7.17
N GLN A 62 -14.25 15.33 5.95
CA GLN A 62 -15.08 15.99 4.95
C GLN A 62 -16.56 16.06 5.36
N GLN A 63 -17.09 15.01 6.01
CA GLN A 63 -18.48 15.02 6.50
C GLN A 63 -18.69 15.98 7.68
N LEU A 64 -17.70 16.15 8.55
CA LEU A 64 -17.75 17.11 9.65
C LEU A 64 -17.73 18.55 9.12
N ASP A 65 -16.86 18.85 8.15
CA ASP A 65 -16.77 20.16 7.51
C ASP A 65 -18.06 20.54 6.74
N GLU A 66 -18.79 19.55 6.22
CA GLU A 66 -20.09 19.76 5.55
C GLU A 66 -21.25 19.92 6.53
N SER A 67 -21.16 19.31 7.72
CA SER A 67 -22.18 19.45 8.77
C SER A 67 -22.08 20.76 9.57
N ASP A 68 -20.90 21.40 9.58
CA ASP A 68 -20.64 22.68 10.24
C ASP A 68 -20.88 23.90 9.32
N ARG A 69 -21.36 23.69 8.08
CA ARG A 69 -21.74 24.73 7.10
C ARG A 69 -23.24 24.88 6.96
#